data_AF-A0A0M0LHB1-F1
#
_entry.id   AF-A0A0M0LHB1-F1
#
_cell.length_a   1.000
_cell.length_b   1.000
_cell.length_c   1.000
_cell.angle_alpha   90.00
_cell.angle_beta   90.00
_cell.angle_gamma   90.00
#
_symmetry.space_group_name_H-M   'P 1'
#
loop_
_entity.id
_entity.type
_entity.pdbx_description
1 polymer ?
#
loop_
_entity_poly.entity_id
_entity_poly.type
_entity_poly.pdbx_seq_one_letter_code
_entity_poly.pdbx_strand_id
1 'polypeptide(L)'
;MFFNIALGAFYLFTDPTDSVKKMIPFPVLIQYALILIQLIRDKKHPYHHGYTLLTSLMVTYAWIYSIWSDRSITIFLIIGFVVLAGLCFVIKEQRRVLLLLQLTFFSLFFIGHVVGEDYYEVAFLLDGLAVYYIGAKTKSLLQKFIGITSYSLASLVIVFMRNINDPFSFETFQWLIVIVSFVAITYVASRYEKTNKGSFLAFISFVSTALLLAFSTEFTLAAVKHLEPQQQRLILTFVWMFLAVLAIVVGLTKRFSIAKYAGVGMLMLTLLKLVFYDLPFIPIPLRAVLFIALGIVGLGVSRAFYKRKE
;
A
#
# COMPACT_ATOMS: atom_id res chain seq x y z
N MET A 1 26.85 10.89 -16.69
CA MET A 1 26.61 9.54 -17.28
C MET A 1 27.90 8.93 -17.80
N PHE A 2 28.64 9.59 -18.68
CA PHE A 2 29.94 9.09 -19.19
C PHE A 2 30.95 8.72 -18.09
N PHE A 3 31.04 9.52 -17.01
CA PHE A 3 31.91 9.21 -15.87
C PHE A 3 31.61 7.84 -15.23
N ASN A 4 30.33 7.54 -14.97
CA ASN A 4 29.93 6.25 -14.38
C ASN A 4 30.19 5.07 -15.33
N ILE A 5 30.04 5.27 -16.64
CA ILE A 5 30.34 4.24 -17.65
C ILE A 5 31.84 3.96 -17.69
N ALA A 6 32.68 5.01 -17.69
CA ALA A 6 34.13 4.87 -17.67
C ALA A 6 34.61 4.16 -16.39
N LEU A 7 34.03 4.51 -15.24
CA LEU A 7 34.33 3.89 -13.94
C LEU A 7 33.89 2.42 -13.89
N GLY A 8 32.74 2.09 -14.50
CA GLY A 8 32.27 0.71 -14.68
C GLY A 8 33.18 -0.11 -15.60
N ALA A 9 33.62 0.45 -16.73
CA ALA A 9 34.58 -0.18 -17.61
C ALA A 9 35.92 -0.43 -16.89
N PHE A 10 36.44 0.57 -16.18
CA PHE A 10 37.64 0.41 -15.36
C PHE A 10 37.50 -0.77 -14.37
N TYR A 11 36.40 -0.82 -13.61
CA TYR A 11 36.15 -1.91 -12.66
C TYR A 11 36.13 -3.29 -13.31
N LEU A 12 35.47 -3.43 -14.47
CA LEU A 12 35.37 -4.70 -15.19
C LEU A 12 36.69 -5.17 -15.80
N PHE A 13 37.53 -4.25 -16.27
CA PHE A 13 38.72 -4.61 -17.06
C PHE A 13 40.03 -4.66 -16.26
N THR A 14 40.09 -4.07 -15.05
CA THR A 14 41.36 -3.94 -14.31
C THR A 14 41.48 -4.82 -13.07
N ASP A 15 40.44 -5.57 -12.72
CA ASP A 15 40.30 -6.35 -11.46
C ASP A 15 41.08 -5.74 -10.28
N PRO A 16 40.68 -4.54 -9.82
CA PRO A 16 41.47 -3.77 -8.87
C PRO A 16 41.62 -4.48 -7.52
N THR A 17 42.71 -4.18 -6.81
CA THR A 17 42.93 -4.70 -5.45
C THR A 17 41.81 -4.27 -4.49
N ASP A 18 41.57 -5.04 -3.43
CA ASP A 18 40.46 -4.78 -2.49
C ASP A 18 40.47 -3.38 -1.86
N SER A 19 41.67 -2.81 -1.65
CA SER A 19 41.83 -1.43 -1.17
C SER A 19 41.33 -0.41 -2.19
N VAL A 20 41.63 -0.61 -3.48
CA VAL A 20 41.19 0.27 -4.56
C VAL A 20 39.70 0.11 -4.81
N LYS A 21 39.17 -1.13 -4.75
CA LYS A 21 37.73 -1.42 -4.88
C LYS A 21 36.89 -0.59 -3.92
N LYS A 22 37.28 -0.52 -2.64
CA LYS A 22 36.58 0.28 -1.61
C LYS A 22 36.53 1.79 -1.88
N MET A 23 37.47 2.31 -2.69
CA MET A 23 37.55 3.74 -3.01
C MET A 23 36.67 4.16 -4.21
N ILE A 24 36.20 3.20 -5.01
CA ILE A 24 35.45 3.43 -6.26
C ILE A 24 34.13 4.21 -6.06
N PRO A 25 33.37 4.03 -4.97
CA PRO A 25 32.14 4.82 -4.75
C PRO A 25 32.37 6.31 -4.43
N PHE A 26 33.58 6.71 -3.98
CA PHE A 26 33.83 8.10 -3.54
C PHE A 26 33.73 9.14 -4.67
N PRO A 27 34.33 8.94 -5.86
CA PRO A 27 34.13 9.87 -6.97
C PRO A 27 32.66 10.01 -7.39
N VAL A 28 31.88 8.92 -7.32
CA VAL A 28 30.45 8.94 -7.63
C VAL A 28 29.67 9.74 -6.60
N LEU A 29 30.02 9.62 -5.31
CA LEU A 29 29.48 10.45 -4.23
C LEU A 29 29.82 11.94 -4.41
N ILE A 30 31.06 12.26 -4.78
CA ILE A 30 31.48 13.63 -5.08
C ILE A 30 30.66 14.19 -6.23
N GLN A 31 30.47 13.42 -7.30
CA GLN A 31 29.62 13.81 -8.42
C GLN A 31 28.18 14.09 -7.96
N TYR A 32 27.60 13.20 -7.16
CA TYR A 32 26.25 13.38 -6.61
C TYR A 32 26.14 14.67 -5.77
N ALA A 33 27.10 14.90 -4.87
CA ALA A 33 27.16 16.11 -4.05
C ALA A 33 27.29 17.40 -4.88
N LEU A 34 28.11 17.39 -5.95
CA LEU A 34 28.27 18.53 -6.85
C LEU A 34 26.96 18.86 -7.58
N ILE A 35 26.25 17.86 -8.08
CA ILE A 35 24.95 18.06 -8.75
C ILE A 35 23.90 18.58 -7.74
N LEU A 36 23.93 18.10 -6.49
CA LEU A 36 23.07 18.62 -5.41
C LEU A 36 23.34 20.09 -5.13
N ILE A 37 24.62 20.49 -5.05
CA ILE A 37 25.00 21.90 -4.89
C ILE A 37 24.53 22.73 -6.09
N GLN A 38 24.65 22.21 -7.32
CA GLN A 38 24.16 22.88 -8.52
C GLN A 38 22.64 23.09 -8.49
N LEU A 39 21.85 22.10 -8.05
CA LEU A 39 20.40 22.25 -7.87
C LEU A 39 20.04 23.37 -6.85
N ILE A 40 20.86 23.53 -5.82
CA ILE A 40 20.67 24.57 -4.80
C ILE A 40 21.08 25.95 -5.33
N ARG A 41 22.12 26.04 -6.18
CA ARG A 41 22.62 27.33 -6.70
C ARG A 41 21.85 27.81 -7.93
N ASP A 42 21.54 26.93 -8.87
CA ASP A 42 20.89 27.29 -10.13
C ASP A 42 19.41 27.59 -9.92
N LYS A 43 19.01 28.83 -10.25
CA LYS A 43 17.62 29.27 -10.15
C LYS A 43 16.86 29.14 -11.46
N LYS A 44 17.54 29.03 -12.61
CA LYS A 44 16.92 29.15 -13.93
C LYS A 44 16.36 27.82 -14.44
N HIS A 45 17.05 26.71 -14.19
CA HIS A 45 16.65 25.40 -14.71
C HIS A 45 16.64 24.29 -13.64
N PRO A 46 15.85 24.42 -12.55
CA PRO A 46 15.89 23.48 -11.44
C PRO A 46 15.48 22.05 -11.83
N TYR A 47 14.58 21.88 -12.80
CA TYR A 47 14.08 20.57 -13.22
C TYR A 47 15.14 19.71 -13.90
N HIS A 48 16.02 20.30 -14.73
CA HIS A 48 17.06 19.53 -15.41
C HIS A 48 18.03 18.93 -14.39
N HIS A 49 18.50 19.74 -13.44
CA HIS A 49 19.39 19.28 -12.38
C HIS A 49 18.70 18.29 -11.43
N GLY A 50 17.41 18.47 -11.15
CA GLY A 50 16.64 17.58 -10.28
C GLY A 50 16.54 16.14 -10.82
N TYR A 51 16.20 15.98 -12.10
CA TYR A 51 16.12 14.66 -12.73
C TYR A 51 17.50 14.02 -12.92
N THR A 52 18.51 14.81 -13.27
CA THR A 52 19.90 14.33 -13.33
C THR A 52 20.40 13.88 -11.96
N LEU A 53 20.02 14.58 -10.89
CA LEU A 53 20.38 14.20 -9.53
C LEU A 53 19.68 12.90 -9.09
N LEU A 54 18.43 12.68 -9.52
CA LEU A 54 17.73 11.42 -9.28
C LEU A 54 18.42 10.23 -9.96
N THR A 55 18.77 10.34 -11.25
CA THR A 55 19.48 9.25 -11.93
C THR A 55 20.87 9.03 -11.34
N SER A 56 21.55 10.11 -10.95
CA SER A 56 22.82 10.02 -10.22
C SER A 56 22.66 9.29 -8.89
N LEU A 57 21.57 9.51 -8.15
CA LEU A 57 21.29 8.82 -6.89
C LEU A 57 21.19 7.31 -7.09
N MET A 58 20.41 6.86 -8.09
CA MET A 58 20.23 5.42 -8.37
C MET A 58 21.56 4.74 -8.68
N VAL A 59 22.40 5.39 -9.49
CA VAL A 59 23.74 4.87 -9.84
C VAL A 59 24.67 4.88 -8.62
N THR A 60 24.62 5.95 -7.80
CA THR A 60 25.44 6.07 -6.59
C THR A 60 25.09 4.96 -5.60
N TYR A 61 23.80 4.72 -5.38
CA TYR A 61 23.32 3.64 -4.52
C TYR A 61 23.77 2.27 -5.03
N ALA A 62 23.67 2.00 -6.34
CA ALA A 62 24.12 0.72 -6.91
C ALA A 62 25.62 0.45 -6.66
N TRP A 63 26.47 1.47 -6.82
CA TRP A 63 27.90 1.36 -6.53
C TRP A 63 28.19 1.13 -5.04
N ILE A 64 27.51 1.88 -4.17
CA ILE A 64 27.68 1.75 -2.72
C ILE A 64 27.22 0.38 -2.26
N TYR A 65 26.05 -0.08 -2.70
CA TYR A 65 25.49 -1.38 -2.37
C TYR A 65 26.37 -2.54 -2.84
N SER A 66 27.02 -2.41 -4.00
CA SER A 66 27.87 -3.48 -4.55
C SER A 66 29.23 -3.61 -3.86
N ILE A 67 29.73 -2.58 -3.18
CA ILE A 67 31.14 -2.51 -2.74
C ILE A 67 31.27 -2.32 -1.23
N TRP A 68 30.42 -1.49 -0.62
CA TRP A 68 30.53 -1.13 0.78
C TRP A 68 29.87 -2.17 1.69
N SER A 69 30.36 -2.26 2.92
CA SER A 69 29.75 -3.09 3.97
C SER A 69 28.40 -2.53 4.41
N ASP A 70 27.52 -3.39 4.89
CA ASP A 70 26.15 -3.04 5.34
C ASP A 70 26.09 -1.82 6.25
N ARG A 71 26.98 -1.76 7.25
CA ARG A 71 27.05 -0.63 8.20
C ARG A 71 27.31 0.71 7.49
N SER A 72 28.18 0.72 6.48
CA SER A 72 28.53 1.93 5.74
C SER A 72 27.38 2.37 4.82
N ILE A 73 26.64 1.41 4.25
CA ILE A 73 25.44 1.68 3.46
C ILE A 73 24.37 2.32 4.36
N THR A 74 24.12 1.75 5.54
CA THR A 74 23.15 2.31 6.51
C THR A 74 23.51 3.75 6.90
N ILE A 75 24.78 4.01 7.23
CA ILE A 75 25.25 5.36 7.58
C ILE A 75 25.04 6.33 6.40
N PHE A 76 25.39 5.91 5.18
CA PHE A 76 25.17 6.72 3.98
C PHE A 76 23.69 7.09 3.78
N LEU A 77 22.79 6.11 3.91
CA LEU A 77 21.35 6.33 3.74
C LEU A 77 20.78 7.26 4.82
N ILE A 78 21.20 7.10 6.09
CA ILE A 78 20.77 7.98 7.19
C ILE A 78 21.25 9.41 6.94
N ILE A 79 22.55 9.60 6.64
CA ILE A 79 23.11 10.93 6.39
C ILE A 79 22.40 11.58 5.19
N GLY A 80 22.20 10.84 4.10
CA GLY A 80 21.50 11.34 2.91
C GLY A 80 20.06 11.77 3.24
N PHE A 81 19.33 10.96 4.01
CA PHE A 81 17.98 11.29 4.45
C PHE A 81 17.94 12.56 5.30
N VAL A 82 18.79 12.67 6.32
CA VAL A 82 18.85 13.86 7.20
C VAL A 82 19.22 15.12 6.42
N VAL A 83 20.23 15.04 5.55
CA VAL A 83 20.66 16.20 4.74
C VAL A 83 19.54 16.65 3.81
N LEU A 84 18.89 15.74 3.08
CA LEU A 84 17.80 16.08 2.17
C LEU A 84 16.56 16.60 2.91
N ALA A 85 16.21 16.02 4.05
CA ALA A 85 15.11 16.48 4.89
C ALA A 85 15.37 17.90 5.41
N GLY A 86 16.59 18.18 5.88
CA GLY A 86 17.01 19.52 6.32
C GLY A 86 16.94 20.54 5.17
N LEU A 87 17.44 20.17 3.99
CA LEU A 87 17.37 21.02 2.80
C LEU A 87 15.92 21.30 2.36
N CYS A 88 15.01 20.33 2.50
CA CYS A 88 13.59 20.51 2.21
C CYS A 88 12.91 21.56 3.11
N PHE A 89 13.42 21.78 4.32
CA PHE A 89 12.89 22.78 5.24
C PHE A 89 13.32 24.20 4.87
N VAL A 90 14.55 24.35 4.36
CA VAL A 90 15.15 25.66 4.04
C VAL A 90 14.76 26.15 2.64
N ILE A 91 14.54 25.23 1.69
CA ILE A 91 14.41 25.58 0.26
C ILE A 91 12.96 25.88 -0.16
N LYS A 92 12.81 26.89 -1.03
CA LYS A 92 11.51 27.35 -1.58
C LYS A 92 10.78 26.30 -2.42
N GLU A 93 9.47 26.49 -2.54
CA GLU A 93 8.45 25.52 -2.98
C GLU A 93 8.74 24.80 -4.30
N GLN A 94 9.25 25.49 -5.34
CA GLN A 94 9.50 24.86 -6.64
C GLN A 94 10.60 23.78 -6.62
N ARG A 95 11.65 23.95 -5.81
CA ARG A 95 12.76 22.98 -5.73
C ARG A 95 12.54 21.94 -4.65
N ARG A 96 11.74 22.29 -3.65
CA ARG A 96 11.33 21.38 -2.57
C ARG A 96 10.69 20.11 -3.14
N VAL A 97 9.91 20.21 -4.22
CA VAL A 97 9.31 19.02 -4.87
C VAL A 97 10.37 18.04 -5.39
N LEU A 98 11.45 18.54 -6.00
CA LEU A 98 12.54 17.71 -6.53
C LEU A 98 13.38 17.07 -5.41
N LEU A 99 13.60 17.79 -4.31
CA LEU A 99 14.29 17.25 -3.13
C LEU A 99 13.44 16.20 -2.41
N LEU A 100 12.13 16.43 -2.30
CA LEU A 100 11.19 15.44 -1.76
C LEU A 100 11.16 14.17 -2.61
N LEU A 101 11.30 14.27 -3.93
CA LEU A 101 11.40 13.10 -4.80
C LEU A 101 12.65 12.27 -4.48
N GLN A 102 13.78 12.91 -4.18
CA GLN A 102 14.99 12.19 -3.78
C GLN A 102 14.85 11.57 -2.40
N LEU A 103 14.22 12.28 -1.47
CA LEU A 103 13.93 11.76 -0.14
C LEU A 103 13.09 10.48 -0.22
N THR A 104 12.13 10.42 -1.15
CA THR A 104 11.36 9.19 -1.44
C THR A 104 12.25 8.02 -1.88
N PHE A 105 13.23 8.24 -2.75
CA PHE A 105 14.13 7.13 -3.14
C PHE A 105 15.07 6.74 -2.01
N PHE A 106 15.55 7.69 -1.20
CA PHE A 106 16.31 7.38 0.00
C PHE A 106 15.49 6.56 1.01
N SER A 107 14.20 6.88 1.23
CA SER A 107 13.36 6.08 2.13
C SER A 107 13.13 4.67 1.60
N LEU A 108 12.87 4.50 0.29
CA LEU A 108 12.73 3.19 -0.33
C LEU A 108 14.01 2.34 -0.21
N PHE A 109 15.19 2.93 -0.47
CA PHE A 109 16.46 2.23 -0.32
C PHE A 109 16.78 1.91 1.15
N PHE A 110 16.44 2.82 2.07
CA PHE A 110 16.60 2.58 3.50
C PHE A 110 15.73 1.42 3.97
N ILE A 111 14.47 1.37 3.55
CA ILE A 111 13.56 0.26 3.87
C ILE A 111 14.14 -1.05 3.34
N GLY A 112 14.51 -1.11 2.05
CA GLY A 112 15.03 -2.33 1.45
C GLY A 112 16.38 -2.83 1.99
N HIS A 113 17.14 -2.00 2.70
CA HIS A 113 18.45 -2.36 3.25
C HIS A 113 18.44 -2.61 4.76
N VAL A 114 17.61 -1.88 5.51
CA VAL A 114 17.70 -1.83 6.99
C VAL A 114 16.54 -2.53 7.68
N VAL A 115 15.36 -2.54 7.06
CA VAL A 115 14.18 -3.14 7.68
C VAL A 115 14.29 -4.67 7.61
N GLY A 116 13.86 -5.39 8.64
CA GLY A 116 13.85 -6.85 8.60
C GLY A 116 12.81 -7.38 7.61
N GLU A 117 13.04 -8.57 7.06
CA GLU A 117 12.17 -9.15 6.01
C GLU A 117 10.70 -9.27 6.44
N ASP A 118 10.46 -9.53 7.73
CA ASP A 118 9.11 -9.62 8.29
C ASP A 118 8.34 -8.30 8.23
N TYR A 119 9.03 -7.16 8.19
CA TYR A 119 8.43 -5.83 8.28
C TYR A 119 8.43 -5.07 6.95
N TYR A 120 8.97 -5.65 5.88
CA TYR A 120 9.11 -4.97 4.58
C TYR A 120 7.77 -4.49 4.03
N GLU A 121 6.75 -5.33 4.05
CA GLU A 121 5.46 -5.00 3.45
C GLU A 121 4.78 -3.85 4.18
N VAL A 122 4.84 -3.84 5.52
CA VAL A 122 4.30 -2.73 6.31
C VAL A 122 5.08 -1.45 6.07
N ALA A 123 6.41 -1.53 6.03
CA ALA A 123 7.27 -0.37 5.81
C ALA A 123 7.02 0.25 4.42
N PHE A 124 6.97 -0.55 3.36
CA PHE A 124 6.63 -0.09 2.01
C PHE A 124 5.20 0.45 1.91
N LEU A 125 4.24 -0.16 2.60
CA LEU A 125 2.87 0.33 2.61
C LEU A 125 2.76 1.72 3.26
N LEU A 126 3.42 1.92 4.40
CA LEU A 126 3.44 3.21 5.09
C LEU A 126 4.23 4.27 4.33
N ASP A 127 5.37 3.89 3.74
CA ASP A 127 6.16 4.78 2.87
C ASP A 127 5.37 5.18 1.62
N GLY A 128 4.75 4.22 0.93
CA GLY A 128 3.89 4.47 -0.23
C GLY A 128 2.74 5.43 0.09
N LEU A 129 2.11 5.30 1.26
CA LEU A 129 1.09 6.22 1.74
C LEU A 129 1.65 7.63 1.99
N ALA A 130 2.79 7.74 2.66
CA ALA A 130 3.44 9.02 2.94
C ALA A 130 3.86 9.73 1.63
N VAL A 131 4.45 8.99 0.70
CA VAL A 131 4.86 9.46 -0.62
C VAL A 131 3.66 9.89 -1.45
N TYR A 132 2.56 9.14 -1.42
CA TYR A 132 1.33 9.54 -2.10
C TYR A 132 0.75 10.83 -1.50
N TYR A 133 0.72 10.94 -0.17
CA TYR A 133 0.29 12.18 0.51
C TYR A 133 1.14 13.38 0.10
N ILE A 134 2.47 13.22 0.09
CA ILE A 134 3.39 14.27 -0.36
C ILE A 134 3.10 14.63 -1.81
N GLY A 135 2.97 13.64 -2.71
CA GLY A 135 2.67 13.85 -4.13
C GLY A 135 1.32 14.51 -4.38
N ALA A 136 0.30 14.20 -3.57
CA ALA A 136 -1.01 14.85 -3.59
C ALA A 136 -0.92 16.32 -3.18
N LYS A 137 -0.16 16.62 -2.13
CA LYS A 137 0.05 17.99 -1.63
C LYS A 137 0.89 18.84 -2.59
N THR A 138 1.95 18.27 -3.18
CA THR A 138 2.86 18.95 -4.11
C THR A 138 2.38 18.95 -5.55
N LYS A 139 1.30 18.22 -5.87
CA LYS A 139 0.79 17.98 -7.23
C LYS A 139 1.79 17.30 -8.17
N SER A 140 2.77 16.57 -7.62
CA SER A 140 3.78 15.83 -8.41
C SER A 140 3.22 14.49 -8.89
N LEU A 141 3.07 14.33 -10.21
CA LEU A 141 2.59 13.08 -10.81
C LEU A 141 3.52 11.90 -10.55
N LEU A 142 4.85 12.12 -10.61
CA LEU A 142 5.83 11.07 -10.35
C LEU A 142 5.75 10.55 -8.91
N GLN A 143 5.65 11.44 -7.92
CA GLN A 143 5.52 11.02 -6.51
C GLN A 143 4.20 10.28 -6.28
N LYS A 144 3.09 10.73 -6.88
CA LYS A 144 1.83 10.00 -6.80
C LYS A 144 1.94 8.60 -7.39
N PHE A 145 2.57 8.48 -8.56
CA PHE A 145 2.75 7.20 -9.23
C PHE A 145 3.60 6.25 -8.38
N ILE A 146 4.76 6.71 -7.89
CA ILE A 146 5.64 5.93 -7.01
C ILE A 146 4.90 5.50 -5.73
N GLY A 147 4.21 6.44 -5.07
CA GLY A 147 3.47 6.18 -3.84
C GLY A 147 2.34 5.17 -4.04
N ILE A 148 1.51 5.32 -5.08
CA ILE A 148 0.45 4.36 -5.42
C ILE A 148 1.03 2.99 -5.75
N THR A 149 2.13 2.94 -6.50
CA THR A 149 2.73 1.66 -6.94
C THR A 149 3.31 0.92 -5.75
N SER A 150 4.05 1.60 -4.89
CA SER A 150 4.62 1.02 -3.66
C SER A 150 3.50 0.56 -2.72
N TYR A 151 2.48 1.40 -2.50
CA TYR A 151 1.33 1.08 -1.67
C TYR A 151 0.55 -0.13 -2.19
N SER A 152 0.23 -0.15 -3.50
CA SER A 152 -0.58 -1.21 -4.09
C SER A 152 0.16 -2.54 -4.11
N LEU A 153 1.46 -2.56 -4.45
CA LEU A 153 2.26 -3.77 -4.40
C LEU A 153 2.35 -4.33 -2.98
N ALA A 154 2.67 -3.50 -1.99
CA ALA A 154 2.75 -3.93 -0.59
C ALA A 154 1.40 -4.46 -0.08
N SER A 155 0.31 -3.77 -0.38
CA SER A 155 -1.05 -4.20 -0.02
C SER A 155 -1.43 -5.53 -0.70
N LEU A 156 -1.05 -5.75 -1.95
CA LEU A 156 -1.33 -7.01 -2.66
C LEU A 156 -0.55 -8.17 -2.05
N VAL A 157 0.72 -7.97 -1.68
CA VAL A 157 1.51 -9.02 -1.02
C VAL A 157 0.88 -9.39 0.33
N ILE A 158 0.49 -8.42 1.16
CA ILE A 158 -0.18 -8.71 2.44
C ILE A 158 -1.49 -9.48 2.21
N VAL A 159 -2.33 -9.01 1.27
CA VAL A 159 -3.66 -9.61 1.04
C VAL A 159 -3.61 -11.02 0.44
N PHE A 160 -2.65 -11.30 -0.45
CA PHE A 160 -2.63 -12.57 -1.20
C PHE A 160 -1.57 -13.57 -0.74
N MET A 161 -0.51 -13.11 -0.07
CA MET A 161 0.62 -13.98 0.31
C MET A 161 0.75 -14.16 1.83
N ARG A 162 0.12 -13.30 2.65
CA ARG A 162 0.18 -13.38 4.11
C ARG A 162 -1.19 -13.81 4.69
N ASN A 163 -1.38 -15.11 4.78
CA ASN A 163 -2.58 -15.70 5.38
C ASN A 163 -2.55 -15.55 6.90
N ILE A 164 -3.73 -15.33 7.50
CA ILE A 164 -3.83 -15.21 8.96
C ILE A 164 -3.85 -16.62 9.56
N ASN A 165 -2.79 -16.99 10.27
CA ASN A 165 -2.70 -18.29 10.93
C ASN A 165 -3.28 -18.31 12.34
N ASP A 166 -3.18 -17.17 13.05
CA ASP A 166 -3.67 -16.97 14.40
C ASP A 166 -4.36 -15.59 14.50
N PRO A 167 -5.52 -15.48 15.16
CA PRO A 167 -6.25 -14.21 15.29
C PRO A 167 -5.45 -13.06 15.92
N PHE A 168 -4.47 -13.38 16.78
CA PHE A 168 -3.64 -12.40 17.48
C PHE A 168 -2.19 -12.45 16.99
N SER A 169 -2.03 -12.62 15.68
CA SER A 169 -0.72 -12.68 15.03
C SER A 169 -0.29 -11.34 14.44
N PHE A 170 0.98 -11.29 14.03
CA PHE A 170 1.52 -10.15 13.31
C PHE A 170 0.85 -9.95 11.94
N GLU A 171 0.44 -11.03 11.26
CA GLU A 171 -0.31 -10.97 10.00
C GLU A 171 -1.66 -10.26 10.17
N THR A 172 -2.38 -10.55 11.27
CA THR A 172 -3.64 -9.84 11.58
C THR A 172 -3.38 -8.33 11.73
N PHE A 173 -2.27 -7.95 12.38
CA PHE A 173 -1.87 -6.55 12.51
C PHE A 173 -1.55 -5.91 11.14
N GLN A 174 -0.83 -6.62 10.25
CA GLN A 174 -0.57 -6.14 8.88
C GLN A 174 -1.86 -5.89 8.10
N TRP A 175 -2.84 -6.80 8.21
CA TRP A 175 -4.16 -6.65 7.60
C TRP A 175 -4.93 -5.42 8.11
N LEU A 176 -4.88 -5.18 9.43
CA LEU A 176 -5.49 -3.98 10.02
C LEU A 176 -4.82 -2.70 9.50
N ILE A 177 -3.49 -2.70 9.36
CA ILE A 177 -2.76 -1.58 8.76
C ILE A 177 -3.26 -1.32 7.33
N VAL A 178 -3.42 -2.35 6.49
CA VAL A 178 -3.96 -2.23 5.13
C VAL A 178 -5.35 -1.59 5.12
N ILE A 179 -6.26 -2.01 6.02
CA ILE A 179 -7.61 -1.44 6.12
C ILE A 179 -7.54 0.04 6.48
N VAL A 180 -6.79 0.38 7.54
CA VAL A 180 -6.68 1.75 8.05
C VAL A 180 -5.99 2.66 7.03
N SER A 181 -4.92 2.18 6.40
CA SER A 181 -4.19 2.92 5.37
C SER A 181 -5.02 3.14 4.12
N PHE A 182 -5.91 2.20 3.77
CA PHE A 182 -6.83 2.35 2.65
C PHE A 182 -7.84 3.48 2.91
N VAL A 183 -8.35 3.60 4.13
CA VAL A 183 -9.19 4.74 4.52
C VAL A 183 -8.40 6.05 4.44
N ALA A 184 -7.14 6.05 4.89
CA ALA A 184 -6.29 7.24 4.83
C ALA A 184 -5.95 7.66 3.39
N ILE A 185 -5.58 6.73 2.50
CA ILE A 185 -5.24 7.07 1.11
C ILE A 185 -6.45 7.59 0.34
N THR A 186 -7.64 7.03 0.59
CA THR A 186 -8.90 7.49 -0.02
C THR A 186 -9.34 8.84 0.52
N TYR A 187 -9.13 9.11 1.81
CA TYR A 187 -9.32 10.44 2.39
C TYR A 187 -8.41 11.48 1.72
N VAL A 188 -7.12 11.19 1.59
CA VAL A 188 -6.14 12.07 0.94
C VAL A 188 -6.51 12.33 -0.52
N ALA A 189 -6.84 11.29 -1.27
CA ALA A 189 -7.29 11.39 -2.66
C ALA A 189 -8.53 12.28 -2.78
N SER A 190 -9.54 12.09 -1.92
CA SER A 190 -10.76 12.91 -1.92
C SER A 190 -10.54 14.38 -1.58
N ARG A 191 -9.48 14.69 -0.80
CA ARG A 191 -9.16 16.05 -0.36
C ARG A 191 -8.38 16.84 -1.41
N TYR A 192 -7.46 16.19 -2.11
CA TYR A 192 -6.50 16.86 -3.00
C TYR A 192 -6.75 16.64 -4.49
N GLU A 193 -7.55 15.65 -4.88
CA GLU A 193 -7.79 15.32 -6.29
C GLU A 193 -9.18 15.78 -6.77
N LYS A 194 -9.21 16.37 -7.96
CA LYS A 194 -10.45 16.72 -8.66
C LYS A 194 -10.98 15.48 -9.39
N THR A 195 -11.38 14.47 -8.63
CA THR A 195 -11.89 13.22 -9.19
C THR A 195 -13.40 13.30 -9.39
N ASN A 196 -13.92 12.62 -10.42
CA ASN A 196 -15.36 12.44 -10.59
C ASN A 196 -15.92 11.68 -9.37
N LYS A 197 -16.62 12.43 -8.50
CA LYS A 197 -17.05 11.94 -7.18
C LYS A 197 -17.87 10.66 -7.27
N GLY A 198 -18.69 10.48 -8.31
CA GLY A 198 -19.55 9.29 -8.45
C GLY A 198 -18.76 8.01 -8.68
N SER A 199 -17.93 7.98 -9.73
CA SER A 199 -17.11 6.81 -10.07
C SER A 199 -16.06 6.48 -9.00
N PHE A 200 -15.46 7.51 -8.40
CA PHE A 200 -14.49 7.34 -7.32
C PHE A 200 -15.10 6.72 -6.06
N LEU A 201 -16.28 7.19 -5.64
CA LEU A 201 -17.00 6.60 -4.49
C LEU A 201 -17.45 5.17 -4.78
N ALA A 202 -17.84 4.86 -6.01
CA ALA A 202 -18.20 3.51 -6.43
C ALA A 202 -16.99 2.56 -6.32
N PHE A 203 -15.84 2.97 -6.85
CA PHE A 203 -14.60 2.22 -6.76
C PHE A 203 -14.16 1.99 -5.32
N ILE A 204 -14.14 3.04 -4.49
CA ILE A 204 -13.79 2.91 -3.06
C ILE A 204 -14.71 1.94 -2.34
N SER A 205 -16.02 2.05 -2.58
CA SER A 205 -17.00 1.18 -1.90
C SER A 205 -16.82 -0.28 -2.31
N PHE A 206 -16.55 -0.54 -3.59
CA PHE A 206 -16.26 -1.87 -4.10
C PHE A 206 -15.00 -2.46 -3.46
N VAL A 207 -13.88 -1.73 -3.51
CA VAL A 207 -12.61 -2.19 -2.94
C VAL A 207 -12.70 -2.37 -1.43
N SER A 208 -13.34 -1.44 -0.70
CA SER A 208 -13.54 -1.56 0.75
C SER A 208 -14.34 -2.80 1.11
N THR A 209 -15.40 -3.10 0.34
CA THR A 209 -16.24 -4.28 0.58
C THR A 209 -15.46 -5.56 0.32
N ALA A 210 -14.70 -5.62 -0.78
CA ALA A 210 -13.86 -6.77 -1.10
C ALA A 210 -12.78 -7.00 -0.02
N LEU A 211 -12.13 -5.93 0.43
CA LEU A 211 -11.06 -5.98 1.41
C LEU A 211 -11.57 -6.39 2.80
N LEU A 212 -12.73 -5.86 3.23
CA LEU A 212 -13.39 -6.29 4.48
C LEU A 212 -13.86 -7.75 4.41
N LEU A 213 -14.38 -8.19 3.26
CA LEU A 213 -14.79 -9.58 3.06
C LEU A 213 -13.57 -10.52 3.12
N ALA A 214 -12.46 -10.15 2.48
CA ALA A 214 -11.23 -10.94 2.50
C ALA A 214 -10.66 -11.03 3.92
N PHE A 215 -10.51 -9.89 4.60
CA PHE A 215 -10.06 -9.85 5.99
C PHE A 215 -10.94 -10.69 6.92
N SER A 216 -12.27 -10.52 6.82
CA SER A 216 -13.22 -11.26 7.64
C SER A 216 -13.15 -12.76 7.39
N THR A 217 -12.78 -13.18 6.18
CA THR A 217 -12.63 -14.60 5.83
C THR A 217 -11.39 -15.18 6.48
N GLU A 218 -10.23 -14.56 6.27
CA GLU A 218 -8.95 -14.98 6.85
C GLU A 218 -9.01 -15.00 8.37
N PHE A 219 -9.52 -13.91 8.98
CA PHE A 219 -9.63 -13.80 10.43
C PHE A 219 -10.56 -14.87 11.03
N THR A 220 -11.70 -15.13 10.38
CA THR A 220 -12.63 -16.16 10.87
C THR A 220 -11.99 -17.54 10.79
N LEU A 221 -11.37 -17.89 9.66
CA LEU A 221 -10.72 -19.18 9.47
C LEU A 221 -9.59 -19.40 10.48
N ALA A 222 -8.82 -18.36 10.81
CA ALA A 222 -7.82 -18.41 11.88
C ALA A 222 -8.47 -18.67 13.25
N ALA A 223 -9.56 -17.97 13.56
CA ALA A 223 -10.23 -18.07 14.86
C ALA A 223 -10.90 -19.43 15.10
N VAL A 224 -11.44 -20.04 14.05
CA VAL A 224 -12.15 -21.35 14.14
C VAL A 224 -11.30 -22.53 13.67
N LYS A 225 -9.99 -22.35 13.49
CA LYS A 225 -9.08 -23.37 12.95
C LYS A 225 -9.12 -24.71 13.71
N HIS A 226 -9.47 -24.69 14.98
CA HIS A 226 -9.58 -25.87 15.86
C HIS A 226 -10.91 -26.64 15.74
N LEU A 227 -11.90 -26.09 15.04
CA LEU A 227 -13.21 -26.72 14.83
C LEU A 227 -13.20 -27.63 13.61
N GLU A 228 -14.20 -28.52 13.51
CA GLU A 228 -14.36 -29.38 12.35
C GLU A 228 -14.67 -28.56 11.08
N PRO A 229 -14.23 -29.02 9.88
CA PRO A 229 -14.42 -28.28 8.62
C PRO A 229 -15.87 -27.88 8.34
N GLN A 230 -16.84 -28.70 8.76
CA GLN A 230 -18.27 -28.41 8.60
C GLN A 230 -18.70 -27.20 9.46
N GLN A 231 -18.22 -27.14 10.71
CA GLN A 231 -18.48 -26.03 11.63
C GLN A 231 -17.80 -24.75 11.15
N GLN A 232 -16.57 -24.86 10.64
CA GLN A 232 -15.83 -23.71 10.09
C GLN A 232 -16.60 -23.02 8.95
N ARG A 233 -17.13 -23.81 8.00
CA ARG A 233 -17.93 -23.28 6.87
C ARG A 233 -19.20 -22.58 7.35
N LEU A 234 -19.91 -23.18 8.31
CA LEU A 234 -21.13 -22.61 8.87
C LEU A 234 -20.87 -21.25 9.53
N ILE A 235 -19.82 -21.17 10.38
CA ILE A 235 -19.45 -19.93 11.06
C ILE A 235 -19.03 -18.87 10.04
N LEU A 236 -18.22 -19.23 9.04
CA LEU A 236 -17.81 -18.31 7.99
C LEU A 236 -19.01 -17.72 7.22
N THR A 237 -19.99 -18.56 6.85
CA THR A 237 -21.19 -18.11 6.15
C THR A 237 -22.09 -17.25 7.04
N PHE A 238 -22.16 -17.54 8.34
CA PHE A 238 -22.83 -16.68 9.30
C PHE A 238 -22.15 -15.31 9.44
N VAL A 239 -20.82 -15.26 9.51
CA VAL A 239 -20.04 -14.02 9.57
C VAL A 239 -20.25 -13.17 8.31
N TRP A 240 -20.23 -13.79 7.12
CA TRP A 240 -20.50 -13.08 5.87
C TRP A 240 -21.92 -12.51 5.82
N MET A 241 -22.91 -13.26 6.29
CA MET A 241 -24.30 -12.79 6.39
C MET A 241 -24.41 -11.58 7.34
N PHE A 242 -23.78 -11.67 8.51
CA PHE A 242 -23.76 -10.58 9.49
C PHE A 242 -23.11 -9.30 8.92
N LEU A 243 -21.97 -9.44 8.23
CA LEU A 243 -21.28 -8.32 7.60
C LEU A 243 -22.11 -7.68 6.48
N ALA A 244 -22.82 -8.49 5.67
CA ALA A 244 -23.74 -7.98 4.66
C ALA A 244 -24.90 -7.17 5.27
N VAL A 245 -25.49 -7.65 6.37
CA VAL A 245 -26.53 -6.92 7.11
C VAL A 245 -25.99 -5.59 7.64
N LEU A 246 -24.82 -5.60 8.29
CA LEU A 246 -24.18 -4.38 8.78
C LEU A 246 -23.92 -3.37 7.65
N ALA A 247 -23.41 -3.82 6.51
CA ALA A 247 -23.17 -2.95 5.35
C ALA A 247 -24.46 -2.28 4.85
N ILE A 248 -25.56 -3.03 4.79
CA ILE A 248 -26.87 -2.50 4.38
C ILE A 248 -27.40 -1.49 5.41
N VAL A 249 -27.32 -1.80 6.71
CA VAL A 249 -27.77 -0.91 7.80
C VAL A 249 -26.97 0.40 7.79
N VAL A 250 -25.65 0.33 7.63
CA VAL A 250 -24.78 1.51 7.52
C VAL A 250 -25.10 2.32 6.25
N GLY A 251 -25.33 1.65 5.12
CA GLY A 251 -25.71 2.31 3.87
C GLY A 251 -27.07 3.03 3.94
N LEU A 252 -28.04 2.46 4.67
CA LEU A 252 -29.37 3.04 4.88
C LEU A 252 -29.30 4.27 5.82
N THR A 253 -28.60 4.14 6.95
CA THR A 253 -28.47 5.20 7.96
C THR A 253 -27.67 6.39 7.45
N LYS A 254 -26.52 6.18 6.81
CA LYS A 254 -25.64 7.27 6.33
C LYS A 254 -25.98 7.82 4.94
N ARG A 255 -27.10 7.40 4.32
CA ARG A 255 -27.55 7.81 2.97
C ARG A 255 -26.53 7.55 1.84
N PHE A 256 -25.57 6.65 2.04
CA PHE A 256 -24.63 6.25 0.99
C PHE A 256 -25.27 5.19 0.09
N SER A 257 -25.85 5.63 -1.04
CA SER A 257 -26.51 4.76 -2.02
C SER A 257 -25.61 3.62 -2.49
N ILE A 258 -24.33 3.93 -2.72
CA ILE A 258 -23.33 2.97 -3.23
C ILE A 258 -23.02 1.88 -2.18
N ALA A 259 -22.80 2.25 -0.92
CA ALA A 259 -22.55 1.28 0.16
C ALA A 259 -23.74 0.32 0.37
N LYS A 260 -24.96 0.85 0.19
CA LYS A 260 -26.20 0.06 0.22
C LYS A 260 -26.25 -0.98 -0.90
N TYR A 261 -25.87 -0.63 -2.14
CA TYR A 261 -25.80 -1.61 -3.24
C TYR A 261 -24.67 -2.61 -3.06
N ALA A 262 -23.52 -2.20 -2.54
CA ALA A 262 -22.41 -3.11 -2.23
C ALA A 262 -22.82 -4.16 -1.18
N GLY A 263 -23.54 -3.76 -0.13
CA GLY A 263 -24.08 -4.69 0.87
C GLY A 263 -25.10 -5.68 0.30
N VAL A 264 -25.99 -5.23 -0.60
CA VAL A 264 -26.91 -6.14 -1.32
C VAL A 264 -26.16 -7.11 -2.24
N GLY A 265 -25.15 -6.63 -2.96
CA GLY A 265 -24.29 -7.48 -3.78
C GLY A 265 -23.58 -8.55 -2.94
N MET A 266 -23.05 -8.15 -1.77
CA MET A 266 -22.45 -9.07 -0.82
C MET A 266 -23.46 -10.11 -0.33
N LEU A 267 -24.68 -9.70 0.06
CA LEU A 267 -25.74 -10.62 0.48
C LEU A 267 -26.08 -11.62 -0.62
N MET A 268 -26.20 -11.18 -1.87
CA MET A 268 -26.46 -12.06 -3.01
C MET A 268 -25.31 -13.06 -3.23
N LEU A 269 -24.06 -12.63 -3.03
CA LEU A 269 -22.88 -13.51 -3.09
C LEU A 269 -22.91 -14.55 -1.95
N THR A 270 -23.28 -14.15 -0.72
CA THR A 270 -23.45 -15.10 0.40
C THR A 270 -24.53 -16.14 0.12
N LEU A 271 -25.67 -15.72 -0.46
CA LEU A 271 -26.75 -16.60 -0.87
C LEU A 271 -26.28 -17.59 -1.94
N LEU A 272 -25.57 -17.10 -2.95
CA LEU A 272 -25.05 -17.93 -4.02
C LEU A 272 -24.08 -18.99 -3.48
N LYS A 273 -23.13 -18.58 -2.64
CA LYS A 273 -22.20 -19.51 -1.98
C LYS A 273 -22.94 -20.54 -1.15
N LEU A 274 -23.93 -20.10 -0.35
CA LEU A 274 -24.69 -21.00 0.51
C LEU A 274 -25.46 -22.05 -0.31
N VAL A 275 -26.09 -21.64 -1.41
CA VAL A 275 -26.92 -22.52 -2.25
C VAL A 275 -26.08 -23.49 -3.08
N PHE A 276 -25.00 -23.02 -3.71
CA PHE A 276 -24.21 -23.82 -4.65
C PHE A 276 -23.10 -24.61 -3.97
N TYR A 277 -22.49 -24.08 -2.91
CA TYR A 277 -21.27 -24.65 -2.34
C TYR A 277 -21.47 -25.24 -0.95
N ASP A 278 -22.19 -24.55 -0.06
CA ASP A 278 -22.33 -25.02 1.33
C ASP A 278 -23.48 -26.05 1.48
N LEU A 279 -24.53 -25.93 0.66
CA LEU A 279 -25.74 -26.74 0.73
C LEU A 279 -25.49 -28.25 0.74
N PRO A 280 -24.63 -28.83 -0.12
CA PRO A 280 -24.38 -30.28 -0.15
C PRO A 280 -23.78 -30.82 1.14
N PHE A 281 -23.13 -29.98 1.94
CA PHE A 281 -22.36 -30.38 3.12
C PHE A 281 -23.03 -30.00 4.44
N ILE A 282 -24.15 -29.26 4.41
CA ILE A 282 -24.88 -28.84 5.61
C ILE A 282 -26.06 -29.79 5.88
N PRO A 283 -26.26 -30.26 7.13
CA PRO A 283 -27.40 -31.09 7.50
C PRO A 283 -28.73 -30.37 7.24
N ILE A 284 -29.75 -31.14 6.83
CA ILE A 284 -31.08 -30.63 6.44
C ILE A 284 -31.69 -29.63 7.46
N PRO A 285 -31.62 -29.85 8.79
CA PRO A 285 -32.22 -28.93 9.76
C PRO A 285 -31.56 -27.55 9.77
N LEU A 286 -30.23 -27.51 9.71
CA LEU A 286 -29.44 -26.27 9.69
C LEU A 286 -29.67 -25.46 8.41
N ARG A 287 -29.84 -26.16 7.28
CA ARG A 287 -30.18 -25.55 5.99
C ARG A 287 -31.51 -24.80 6.06
N ALA A 288 -32.52 -25.37 6.70
CA ALA A 288 -33.84 -24.73 6.85
C ALA A 288 -33.76 -23.44 7.67
N VAL A 289 -33.04 -23.46 8.80
CA VAL A 289 -32.85 -22.27 9.64
C VAL A 289 -32.09 -21.17 8.89
N LEU A 290 -31.04 -21.51 8.16
CA LEU A 290 -30.27 -20.55 7.35
C LEU A 290 -31.13 -19.90 6.27
N PHE A 291 -31.96 -20.67 5.55
CA PHE A 291 -32.88 -20.11 4.55
C PHE A 291 -33.93 -19.20 5.15
N ILE A 292 -34.48 -19.54 6.32
CA ILE A 292 -35.45 -18.70 7.02
C ILE A 292 -34.79 -17.39 7.45
N ALA A 293 -33.61 -17.44 8.08
CA ALA A 293 -32.87 -16.26 8.49
C ALA A 293 -32.55 -15.35 7.30
N LEU A 294 -32.06 -15.92 6.21
CA LEU A 294 -31.79 -15.20 4.97
C LEU A 294 -33.04 -14.60 4.33
N GLY A 295 -34.14 -15.34 4.32
CA GLY A 295 -35.43 -14.88 3.81
C GLY A 295 -35.95 -13.67 4.60
N ILE A 296 -35.86 -13.71 5.93
CA ILE A 296 -36.24 -12.60 6.82
C ILE A 296 -35.36 -11.38 6.54
N VAL A 297 -34.04 -11.56 6.44
CA VAL A 297 -33.12 -10.46 6.12
C VAL A 297 -33.45 -9.89 4.74
N GLY A 298 -33.65 -10.73 3.72
CA GLY A 298 -34.00 -10.30 2.36
C GLY A 298 -35.30 -9.50 2.29
N LEU A 299 -36.34 -9.94 3.02
CA LEU A 299 -37.61 -9.21 3.15
C LEU A 299 -37.43 -7.86 3.87
N GLY A 300 -36.63 -7.83 4.95
CA GLY A 300 -36.32 -6.61 5.68
C GLY A 300 -35.59 -5.59 4.82
N VAL A 301 -34.60 -6.05 4.05
CA VAL A 301 -33.86 -5.23 3.08
C VAL A 301 -34.81 -4.72 1.99
N SER A 302 -35.63 -5.58 1.40
CA SER A 302 -36.60 -5.20 0.36
C SER A 302 -37.56 -4.09 0.83
N ARG A 303 -38.13 -4.22 2.03
CA ARG A 303 -38.99 -3.17 2.62
C ARG A 303 -38.24 -1.88 2.91
N ALA A 304 -37.02 -1.96 3.45
CA ALA A 304 -36.19 -0.79 3.73
C ALA A 304 -35.77 -0.04 2.45
N PHE A 305 -35.69 -0.75 1.31
CA PHE A 305 -35.49 -0.13 -0.01
C PHE A 305 -36.74 0.60 -0.52
N TYR A 306 -37.93 0.04 -0.30
CA TYR A 306 -39.19 0.56 -0.85
C TYR A 306 -39.71 1.79 -0.11
N LYS A 307 -39.59 1.83 1.23
CA LYS A 307 -40.10 2.92 2.09
C LYS A 307 -39.42 4.30 1.91
N ARG A 308 -38.47 4.43 0.97
CA ARG A 308 -37.71 5.68 0.72
C ARG A 308 -38.01 6.32 -0.63
N LYS A 309 -38.95 5.74 -1.40
CA LYS A 309 -39.43 6.25 -2.69
C LYS A 309 -40.78 6.98 -2.59
N GLU A 310 -41.43 6.94 -1.42
CA GLU A 310 -42.50 7.84 -0.98
C GLU A 310 -41.89 8.94 -0.09
#